data_AF-A0A968G8B5-F1
#
_entry.id   AF-A0A968G8B5-F1
#
_cell.length_a   1.000
_cell.length_b   1.000
_cell.length_c   1.000
_cell.angle_alpha   90.00
_cell.angle_beta   90.00
_cell.angle_gamma   90.00
#
_symmetry.space_group_name_H-M   'P 1'
#
loop_
_entity.id
_entity.type
_entity.pdbx_description
1 polymer ?
#
loop_
_entity_poly.entity_id
_entity_poly.type
_entity_poly.pdbx_seq_one_letter_code
_entity_poly.pdbx_strand_id
1 'polypeptide(L)' 'MNGPLSDDELLALDAYWRAANYLSAGQIYLLDNPLLREPLNLQHVKPRLLGHWGTTPGLNQAHRVRLPRLPPWLIHRLT' A
#
# COMPACT_ATOMS: atom_id res chain seq x y z
N MET A 1 13.80 23.28 6.76
CA MET A 1 12.68 22.34 6.88
C MET A 1 11.67 22.71 5.81
N ASN A 2 11.24 21.77 4.97
CA ASN A 2 10.17 22.03 4.02
C ASN A 2 8.89 22.31 4.82
N GLY A 3 8.10 23.29 4.36
CA GLY A 3 6.83 23.66 4.99
C GLY A 3 5.81 22.51 5.00
N PRO A 4 4.59 22.78 5.49
CA PRO A 4 3.50 21.83 5.40
C PRO A 4 3.33 21.30 3.97
N LEU A 5 2.89 20.05 3.84
CA LEU A 5 2.54 19.49 2.53
C LEU A 5 1.38 20.29 1.94
N SER A 6 1.42 20.48 0.63
CA SER A 6 0.27 20.97 -0.13
C SER A 6 -0.88 19.95 -0.10
N ASP A 7 -2.08 20.42 -0.39
CA ASP A 7 -3.27 19.56 -0.46
C ASP A 7 -3.12 18.45 -1.51
N ASP A 8 -2.51 18.76 -2.66
CA ASP A 8 -2.22 17.77 -3.71
C ASP A 8 -1.26 16.68 -3.24
N GLU A 9 -0.23 17.05 -2.47
CA GLU A 9 0.70 16.07 -1.88
C GLU A 9 0.01 15.19 -0.84
N LEU A 10 -0.91 15.75 -0.05
CA LEU A 10 -1.71 14.99 0.91
C LEU A 10 -2.65 14.01 0.20
N LEU A 11 -3.32 14.44 -0.87
CA LEU A 11 -4.16 13.57 -1.70
C LEU A 11 -3.36 12.45 -2.35
N ALA A 12 -2.18 12.75 -2.89
CA ALA A 12 -1.29 11.74 -3.47
C ALA A 12 -0.74 10.76 -2.42
N LEU A 13 -0.59 11.20 -1.17
CA LEU A 13 -0.19 10.34 -0.06
C LEU A 13 -1.32 9.39 0.35
N ASP A 14 -2.55 9.89 0.48
CA ASP A 14 -3.73 9.08 0.79
C ASP A 14 -4.00 8.04 -0.31
N ALA A 15 -3.98 8.46 -1.58
CA ALA A 15 -4.19 7.57 -2.72
C ALA A 15 -3.18 6.42 -2.74
N TYR A 16 -1.90 6.73 -2.52
CA TYR A 16 -0.87 5.70 -2.39
C TYR A 16 -1.16 4.77 -1.20
N TRP A 17 -1.49 5.33 -0.03
CA TRP A 17 -1.69 4.54 1.17
C TRP A 17 -2.85 3.55 1.00
N ARG A 18 -3.96 4.00 0.41
CA ARG A 18 -5.10 3.15 0.06
C ARG A 18 -4.74 2.08 -0.97
N ALA A 19 -4.00 2.44 -2.02
CA ALA A 19 -3.55 1.49 -3.03
C ALA A 19 -2.62 0.41 -2.43
N ALA A 20 -1.64 0.81 -1.63
CA ALA A 20 -0.73 -0.11 -0.95
C ALA A 20 -1.49 -1.06 0.00
N ASN A 21 -2.42 -0.53 0.80
CA ASN A 21 -3.25 -1.34 1.69
C ASN A 21 -4.13 -2.33 0.94
N TYR A 22 -4.73 -1.91 -0.17
CA TYR A 22 -5.56 -2.76 -1.02
C TYR A 22 -4.74 -3.91 -1.60
N LEU A 23 -3.55 -3.62 -2.14
CA LEU A 23 -2.65 -4.66 -2.67
C LEU A 23 -2.15 -5.59 -1.57
N SER A 24 -1.79 -5.08 -0.40
CA SER A 24 -1.38 -5.90 0.74
C SER A 24 -2.51 -6.83 1.21
N ALA A 25 -3.74 -6.33 1.31
CA ALA A 25 -4.90 -7.16 1.62
C ALA A 25 -5.11 -8.23 0.53
N GLY A 26 -5.03 -7.86 -0.75
CA GLY A 26 -5.08 -8.80 -1.86
C GLY A 26 -4.02 -9.90 -1.74
N GLN A 27 -2.77 -9.55 -1.45
CA GLN A 27 -1.69 -10.52 -1.25
C GLN A 27 -1.94 -11.48 -0.09
N ILE A 28 -2.57 -11.03 1.00
CA ILE A 28 -2.86 -11.86 2.18
C ILE A 28 -4.06 -12.78 1.91
N TYR A 29 -5.14 -12.27 1.31
CA TYR A 29 -6.44 -12.93 1.30
C TYR A 29 -6.85 -13.52 -0.06
N LEU A 30 -6.44 -12.92 -1.18
CA LEU A 30 -6.95 -13.28 -2.51
C LEU A 30 -6.00 -14.22 -3.26
N LEU A 31 -6.56 -15.26 -3.86
CA LEU A 31 -5.90 -16.12 -4.83
C LEU A 31 -6.12 -15.61 -6.26
N ASP A 32 -7.27 -14.99 -6.53
CA ASP A 32 -7.67 -14.46 -7.84
C ASP A 32 -8.61 -13.24 -7.68
N ASN A 33 -8.99 -12.63 -8.80
CA ASN A 33 -9.83 -11.43 -8.91
C ASN A 33 -9.32 -10.25 -8.05
N PRO A 34 -8.01 -9.91 -8.10
CA PRO A 34 -7.43 -8.88 -7.23
C PRO A 34 -7.98 -7.48 -7.49
N LEU A 35 -8.58 -7.22 -8.65
CA LEU A 35 -9.16 -5.92 -9.01
C LEU A 35 -10.69 -5.91 -8.98
N LEU A 36 -11.33 -6.97 -8.46
CA LEU A 36 -12.79 -7.09 -8.38
C LEU A 36 -13.50 -6.80 -9.72
N ARG A 37 -12.97 -7.35 -10.82
CA ARG A 37 -13.57 -7.21 -12.16
C ARG A 37 -14.94 -7.89 -12.26
N GLU A 38 -15.18 -8.83 -11.36
CA GLU A 38 -16.46 -9.48 -11.12
C GLU A 38 -16.75 -9.51 -9.60
N PRO A 39 -18.01 -9.74 -9.18
CA PRO A 39 -18.36 -9.83 -7.76
C PRO A 39 -17.50 -10.85 -7.00
N LEU A 40 -17.04 -10.46 -5.80
CA LEU A 40 -16.20 -11.32 -4.97
C LEU A 40 -16.98 -12.57 -4.53
N ASN A 41 -16.37 -13.74 -4.69
CA ASN A 41 -16.90 -15.01 -4.21
C ASN A 41 -15.82 -15.78 -3.44
N LEU A 42 -16.21 -16.85 -2.74
CA LEU A 42 -15.29 -17.64 -1.90
C LEU A 42 -14.17 -18.31 -2.68
N GLN A 43 -14.35 -18.62 -3.97
CA GLN A 43 -13.32 -19.24 -4.81
C GLN A 43 -12.15 -18.29 -5.06
N HIS A 44 -12.34 -16.97 -4.89
CA HIS A 44 -11.26 -15.99 -5.01
C HIS A 44 -10.39 -15.89 -3.74
N VAL A 45 -10.79 -16.50 -2.62
CA VAL A 45 -10.08 -16.41 -1.33
C VAL A 45 -9.12 -17.59 -1.20
N LYS A 46 -7.91 -17.33 -0.71
CA LYS A 46 -6.92 -18.40 -0.48
C LYS A 46 -7.45 -19.41 0.53
N PRO A 47 -7.28 -20.73 0.29
CA PRO A 47 -7.70 -21.77 1.23
C PRO A 47 -6.87 -21.76 2.53
N ARG A 48 -5.66 -21.19 2.50
CA ARG A 48 -4.80 -20.98 3.66
C ARG A 48 -4.29 -19.55 3.67
N LEU A 49 -4.63 -18.82 4.74
CA LEU A 49 -4.20 -17.45 4.93
C LEU A 49 -2.82 -17.42 5.60
N LEU A 50 -1.85 -16.80 4.94
CA LEU A 50 -0.50 -16.60 5.45
C LEU A 50 -0.12 -15.13 5.24
N GLY A 51 0.21 -14.44 6.32
CA GLY A 51 0.54 -13.02 6.31
C GLY A 51 0.15 -12.35 7.62
N HIS A 52 0.65 -11.14 7.85
CA HIS A 52 0.32 -10.32 9.00
C HIS A 52 -0.31 -9.04 8.50
N TRP A 53 -1.53 -8.73 8.94
CA TRP A 53 -2.19 -7.49 8.59
C TRP A 53 -1.89 -6.36 9.60
N GLY A 54 -1.78 -6.69 10.90
CA GLY A 54 -1.84 -5.69 11.97
C GLY A 54 -0.83 -4.54 11.86
N THR A 55 0.37 -4.79 11.36
CA THR A 55 1.41 -3.76 11.18
C THR A 55 1.43 -3.14 9.78
N THR A 56 0.82 -3.79 8.79
CA THR A 56 0.97 -3.44 7.37
C THR A 56 0.45 -2.04 7.03
N PRO A 57 -0.76 -1.61 7.47
CA PRO A 57 -1.23 -0.26 7.17
C PRO A 57 -0.32 0.85 7.73
N GLY A 58 0.23 0.65 8.93
CA GLY A 58 1.15 1.60 9.54
C GLY A 58 2.47 1.69 8.79
N LEU A 59 3.02 0.54 8.36
CA LEU A 59 4.25 0.48 7.56
C LEU A 59 4.05 1.10 6.17
N ASN A 60 2.92 0.84 5.50
CA ASN A 60 2.61 1.42 4.20
C ASN A 60 2.53 2.96 4.27
N GLN A 61 1.90 3.50 5.32
CA GLN A 61 1.84 4.94 5.55
C GLN A 61 3.24 5.51 5.81
N ALA A 62 3.99 4.93 6.75
CA ALA A 62 5.33 5.38 7.12
C ALA A 62 6.29 5.37 5.92
N HIS A 63 6.25 4.32 5.11
CA HIS A 63 7.05 4.21 3.89
C HIS A 63 6.76 5.35 2.92
N ARG A 64 5.47 5.62 2.63
CA ARG A 64 5.09 6.69 1.70
C ARG A 64 5.46 8.08 2.19
N VAL A 65 5.26 8.36 3.49
CA VAL A 65 5.64 9.64 4.11
C VAL A 65 7.15 9.85 4.03
N ARG A 66 7.93 8.77 4.13
CA ARG A 66 9.40 8.81 4.17
C ARG A 66 10.04 8.92 2.79
N LEU A 67 9.59 8.15 1.80
CA LEU A 67 10.25 8.02 0.50
C LEU A 67 10.53 9.36 -0.23
N PRO A 68 9.57 10.29 -0.40
CA PRO A 68 9.82 11.56 -1.09
C PRO A 68 10.67 12.54 -0.25
N ARG A 69 10.95 12.21 1.02
CA ARG A 69 11.82 12.99 1.91
C ARG A 69 13.23 12.40 2.01
N LEU A 70 13.51 11.28 1.32
CA LEU A 70 14.84 10.71 1.25
C LEU A 70 15.66 11.43 0.17
N PRO A 71 16.99 11.54 0.34
CA PRO A 71 17.84 12.08 -0.70
C PRO A 71 17.83 11.16 -1.95
N PRO A 72 17.94 11.71 -3.17
CA PRO A 72 17.79 10.95 -4.41
C PRO A 72 18.69 9.71 -4.51
N TRP A 73 19.93 9.80 -4.02
CA TRP A 73 20.90 8.69 -4.03
C TRP A 73 20.44 7.49 -3.19
N LEU A 74 19.59 7.71 -2.18
CA LEU A 74 19.07 6.65 -1.32
C LEU A 74 17.82 6.00 -1.93
N ILE A 75 17.01 6.76 -2.67
CA ILE A 75 15.82 6.24 -3.36
C ILE A 75 16.21 5.17 -4.39
N HIS A 76 17.22 5.46 -5.23
CA HIS A 76 17.72 4.52 -6.24
C HIS A 76 18.34 3.24 -5.66
N ARG A 77 18.60 3.17 -4.36
CA ARG A 77 19.18 1.99 -3.70
C ARG A 77 18.11 1.07 -3.10
N LEU A 78 16.87 1.54 -2.98
CA LEU A 78 15.75 0.85 -2.33
C LEU A 78 14.71 0.34 -3.34
N THR A 79 14.86 0.65 -4.62
CA THR A 79 14.02 0.21 -5.76
C THR A 79 14.88 -0.44 -6.82
#